data_AF-A0A6A2Y5G1-F1
#
_entry.id   AF-A0A6A2Y5G1-F1
#
_cell.length_a   1.000
_cell.length_b   1.000
_cell.length_c   1.000
_cell.angle_alpha   90.00
_cell.angle_beta   90.00
_cell.angle_gamma   90.00
#
_symmetry.space_group_name_H-M   'P 1'
#
loop_
_entity.id
_entity.type
_entity.pdbx_description
1 polymer ?
#
loop_
_entity_poly.entity_id
_entity_poly.type
_entity_poly.pdbx_seq_one_letter_code
_entity_poly.pdbx_strand_id
1 'polypeptide(L)'
;MQPKEEGSATAGANAGSAAGAASTDETNINNNINSSDAIISFEREEEVNLSDDELEQLKSLDKDFGAQIKPTTEPKLKPLIQRVPSILLHTAEDFVKYFKPRVISIGPIHHGDPDLKQSEQLKLGLAAHFVKNIAVEKKILYNRIKKQIFSLKKCYDPKELEPYDDKKLAWMFFLDGCAILQAILQGDDHAQQIPWSKMNIKNDVLTSVYLDLFVLENQLPHDVLRLLTSTSWKVRVFMESISRFIDNNNVIAPAEMRKQPPSQHQLEEEEREAVHLLDRFRKRLIFKKVERRQPLEKSGCDRIFRTAMKYYNGGGEGWQYQYPQTFRNVTELRNAGIWLKPSSTSCLTDVSFSNVLIRGQLCLPPITVDDSTALKFMNLIAYEMCPDFENDYTVTSYICFLNSLIDNDIDVKELKDAKILYSGLRSDEEVVNLLNKMSTDLVPNPMIYSDVKLQVENHRRNFWISSAMQGYQSINYPMQAFRNYYKDSSSRIFYATVGAIVALLLSALQTYYTMYPVK
;
A
#
# COMPACT_ATOMS: atom_id res chain seq x y z
N MET A 1 -43.31 -51.75 36.45
CA MET A 1 -42.86 -52.06 37.81
C MET A 1 -42.28 -50.81 38.44
N GLN A 2 -43.06 -50.17 39.30
CA GLN A 2 -42.63 -49.47 40.53
C GLN A 2 -43.08 -50.38 41.70
N PRO A 3 -42.57 -50.26 42.96
CA PRO A 3 -42.50 -49.01 43.76
C PRO A 3 -41.26 -48.90 44.74
N LYS A 4 -40.89 -47.69 45.21
CA LYS A 4 -41.01 -47.04 46.57
C LYS A 4 -40.11 -47.57 47.72
N GLU A 5 -39.26 -46.70 48.30
CA GLU A 5 -39.31 -46.06 49.67
C GLU A 5 -38.38 -46.81 50.67
N GLU A 6 -37.70 -46.28 51.69
CA GLU A 6 -37.77 -45.02 52.46
C GLU A 6 -36.56 -44.85 53.44
N GLY A 7 -36.28 -43.58 53.85
CA GLY A 7 -35.81 -43.15 55.19
C GLY A 7 -34.29 -43.15 55.48
N SER A 8 -33.65 -42.22 56.20
CA SER A 8 -34.02 -41.08 57.08
C SER A 8 -32.73 -40.25 57.33
N ALA A 9 -32.67 -38.92 57.14
CA ALA A 9 -32.75 -37.82 58.15
C ALA A 9 -31.88 -38.06 59.42
N THR A 10 -31.04 -37.18 60.00
CA THR A 10 -30.94 -35.69 60.16
C THR A 10 -29.59 -35.38 60.86
N ALA A 11 -28.83 -34.33 60.49
CA ALA A 11 -28.77 -32.94 61.04
C ALA A 11 -28.01 -32.70 62.38
N GLY A 12 -27.21 -31.61 62.41
CA GLY A 12 -26.74 -30.89 63.61
C GLY A 12 -25.20 -30.75 63.69
N ALA A 13 -24.51 -29.68 63.27
CA ALA A 13 -24.54 -28.25 63.63
C ALA A 13 -23.75 -27.86 64.90
N ASN A 14 -22.64 -27.13 64.66
CA ASN A 14 -22.05 -25.98 65.37
C ASN A 14 -21.77 -25.97 66.89
N ALA A 15 -20.51 -25.68 67.22
CA ALA A 15 -19.98 -24.63 68.14
C ALA A 15 -18.46 -24.83 68.22
N GLY A 16 -17.53 -23.88 68.36
CA GLY A 16 -17.57 -22.50 68.81
C GLY A 16 -16.33 -22.24 69.68
N SER A 17 -15.37 -21.47 69.16
CA SER A 17 -14.49 -20.48 69.82
C SER A 17 -13.57 -20.80 71.03
N ALA A 18 -12.29 -20.41 70.85
CA ALA A 18 -11.30 -19.82 71.80
C ALA A 18 -10.64 -20.75 72.87
N ALA A 19 -9.35 -20.62 73.24
CA ALA A 19 -8.46 -19.46 73.30
C ALA A 19 -6.95 -19.82 73.42
N GLY A 20 -6.07 -18.85 73.09
CA GLY A 20 -4.71 -18.66 73.64
C GLY A 20 -3.54 -19.12 72.76
N ALA A 21 -2.40 -18.42 72.61
CA ALA A 21 -1.94 -17.08 72.97
C ALA A 21 -0.61 -16.80 72.23
N ALA A 22 -0.35 -15.51 71.95
CA ALA A 22 0.94 -14.81 71.81
C ALA A 22 2.04 -15.28 70.81
N SER A 23 2.34 -14.44 69.81
CA SER A 23 3.60 -13.68 69.73
C SER A 23 3.58 -12.75 68.50
N THR A 24 3.99 -11.52 68.72
CA THR A 24 4.10 -10.39 67.78
C THR A 24 5.28 -10.54 66.83
N ASP A 25 5.15 -10.01 65.60
CA ASP A 25 6.03 -8.94 65.12
C ASP A 25 5.54 -8.37 63.77
N GLU A 26 5.23 -7.07 63.81
CA GLU A 26 5.09 -6.19 62.66
C GLU A 26 6.48 -5.77 62.19
N THR A 27 6.72 -5.71 60.89
CA THR A 27 7.81 -4.91 60.32
C THR A 27 7.27 -3.94 59.30
N ASN A 28 7.35 -2.66 59.67
CA ASN A 28 7.12 -1.52 58.81
C ASN A 28 8.47 -0.99 58.28
N ILE A 29 8.37 -0.41 57.09
CA ILE A 29 9.38 0.05 56.14
C ILE A 29 10.23 1.24 56.67
N ASN A 30 11.56 1.24 56.51
CA ASN A 30 12.29 2.13 55.56
C ASN A 30 13.83 2.09 55.65
N ASN A 31 14.44 2.03 54.46
CA ASN A 31 15.67 2.68 53.97
C ASN A 31 17.02 2.54 54.71
N ASN A 32 17.94 1.79 54.08
CA ASN A 32 19.22 2.38 53.72
C ASN A 32 19.85 1.69 52.49
N ILE A 33 20.12 2.47 51.45
CA ILE A 33 20.85 2.05 50.26
C ILE A 33 22.34 1.97 50.64
N ASN A 34 22.98 0.84 50.37
CA ASN A 34 24.40 0.83 50.03
C ASN A 34 24.71 -0.23 48.98
N SER A 35 25.39 0.25 47.95
CA SER A 35 25.85 -0.43 46.75
C SER A 35 26.94 -1.46 47.07
N SER A 36 26.70 -2.72 46.73
CA SER A 36 27.66 -3.65 46.10
C SER A 36 27.09 -5.07 46.06
N ASP A 37 27.09 -5.65 44.86
CA ASP A 37 27.17 -7.10 44.59
C ASP A 37 25.95 -7.99 44.84
N ALA A 38 24.99 -7.93 43.91
CA ALA A 38 24.25 -9.12 43.50
C ALA A 38 24.89 -9.68 42.23
N ILE A 39 26.02 -10.38 42.39
CA ILE A 39 26.60 -11.20 41.32
C ILE A 39 25.63 -12.37 41.11
N ILE A 40 24.88 -12.33 40.02
CA ILE A 40 24.18 -13.52 39.50
C ILE A 40 25.30 -14.48 39.08
N SER A 41 25.55 -15.51 39.88
CA SER A 41 26.48 -16.57 39.55
C SER A 41 25.93 -17.35 38.36
N PHE A 42 26.49 -17.12 37.18
CA PHE A 42 26.33 -18.01 36.03
C PHE A 42 26.86 -19.39 36.42
N GLU A 43 26.02 -20.41 36.34
CA GLU A 43 26.49 -21.79 36.31
C GLU A 43 27.47 -21.91 35.14
N ARG A 44 28.64 -22.50 35.39
CA ARG A 44 29.63 -22.76 34.33
C ARG A 44 28.98 -23.70 33.32
N GLU A 45 28.63 -23.18 32.15
CA GLU A 45 28.23 -24.00 31.01
C GLU A 45 29.32 -25.06 30.77
N GLU A 46 28.93 -26.33 30.73
CA GLU A 46 29.84 -27.42 30.38
C GLU A 46 30.41 -27.16 28.99
N GLU A 47 31.72 -27.35 28.79
CA GLU A 47 32.34 -27.24 27.47
C GLU A 47 31.70 -28.26 26.52
N VAL A 48 30.84 -27.77 25.62
CA VAL A 48 30.28 -28.58 24.55
C VAL A 48 31.42 -28.89 23.57
N ASN A 49 31.82 -30.16 23.51
CA ASN A 49 32.77 -30.65 22.51
C ASN A 49 32.09 -30.66 21.14
N LEU A 50 32.22 -29.53 20.43
CA LEU A 50 31.79 -29.39 19.04
C LEU A 50 32.68 -30.24 18.13
N SER A 51 32.05 -30.94 17.18
CA SER A 51 32.76 -31.60 16.08
C SER A 51 33.43 -30.57 15.16
N ASP A 52 34.45 -31.01 14.39
CA ASP A 52 35.12 -30.15 13.43
C ASP A 52 34.14 -29.57 12.39
N ASP A 53 33.12 -30.33 12.01
CA ASP A 53 32.05 -29.90 11.09
C ASP A 53 31.18 -28.79 11.69
N GLU A 54 30.82 -28.88 12.97
CA GLU A 54 30.06 -27.84 13.69
C GLU A 54 30.90 -26.57 13.86
N LEU A 55 32.20 -26.73 14.11
CA LEU A 55 33.12 -25.60 14.23
C LEU A 55 33.33 -24.89 12.89
N GLU A 56 33.37 -25.63 11.77
CA GLU A 56 33.39 -25.06 10.42
C GLU A 56 32.08 -24.34 10.08
N GLN A 57 30.93 -24.90 10.46
CA GLN A 57 29.64 -24.23 10.28
C GLN A 57 29.58 -22.92 11.08
N LEU A 58 30.01 -22.91 12.33
CA LEU A 58 30.07 -21.70 13.16
C LEU A 58 31.01 -20.65 12.56
N LYS A 59 32.19 -21.06 12.06
CA LYS A 59 33.12 -20.14 11.37
C LYS A 59 32.55 -19.60 10.05
N SER A 60 31.66 -20.33 9.40
CA SER A 60 31.01 -19.86 8.17
C SER A 60 30.03 -18.70 8.45
N LEU A 61 29.39 -18.69 9.63
CA LEU A 61 28.53 -17.58 10.08
C LEU A 61 29.30 -16.25 10.21
N ASP A 62 30.51 -16.28 10.76
CA ASP A 62 31.36 -15.09 10.91
C ASP A 62 31.81 -14.52 9.55
N LYS A 63 32.04 -15.43 8.58
CA LYS A 63 32.41 -15.06 7.21
C LYS A 63 31.24 -14.39 6.47
N ASP A 64 30.03 -14.87 6.68
CA ASP A 64 28.81 -14.27 6.12
C ASP A 64 28.49 -12.92 6.77
N PHE A 65 28.69 -12.79 8.09
CA PHE A 65 28.54 -11.52 8.80
C PHE A 65 29.57 -10.47 8.34
N GLY A 66 30.83 -10.86 8.16
CA GLY A 66 31.89 -10.00 7.63
C GLY A 66 31.69 -9.55 6.19
N ALA A 67 30.97 -10.34 5.37
CA ALA A 67 30.58 -9.96 4.01
C ALA A 67 29.47 -8.90 3.99
N GLN A 68 28.57 -8.90 4.97
CA GLN A 68 27.45 -7.96 5.07
C GLN A 68 27.83 -6.57 5.64
N ILE A 69 28.95 -6.46 6.36
CA ILE A 69 29.35 -5.21 7.09
C ILE A 69 30.34 -4.34 6.31
N LYS A 70 30.81 -4.76 5.12
CA LYS A 70 31.61 -3.85 4.30
C LYS A 70 30.74 -2.63 3.92
N PRO A 71 31.14 -1.39 4.27
CA PRO A 71 30.46 -0.21 3.78
C PRO A 71 30.65 -0.16 2.27
N THR A 72 29.68 -0.69 1.53
CA THR A 72 29.77 -0.82 0.09
C THR A 72 29.75 0.60 -0.50
N THR A 73 30.93 1.06 -0.93
CA THR A 73 31.09 2.23 -1.81
C THR A 73 30.81 1.85 -3.27
N GLU A 74 30.27 0.65 -3.51
CA GLU A 74 29.84 0.21 -4.85
C GLU A 74 28.51 0.86 -5.20
N PRO A 75 28.30 1.22 -6.49
CA PRO A 75 27.02 1.75 -6.94
C PRO A 75 25.92 0.74 -6.61
N LYS A 76 24.80 1.22 -6.02
CA LYS A 76 23.60 0.40 -5.78
C LYS A 76 23.28 -0.41 -7.03
N LEU A 77 23.38 -1.73 -6.93
CA LEU A 77 23.05 -2.63 -8.02
C LEU A 77 21.57 -2.45 -8.37
N LYS A 78 21.26 -2.34 -9.67
CA LYS A 78 19.88 -2.31 -10.13
C LYS A 78 19.27 -3.71 -9.88
N PRO A 79 18.03 -3.81 -9.40
CA PRO A 79 17.36 -5.09 -9.23
C PRO A 79 17.23 -5.81 -10.57
N LEU A 80 17.22 -7.14 -10.51
CA LEU A 80 17.07 -8.04 -11.64
C LEU A 80 15.60 -8.17 -12.03
N ILE A 81 15.40 -8.42 -13.32
CA ILE A 81 14.18 -8.98 -13.88
C ILE A 81 14.23 -10.48 -13.59
N GLN A 82 13.34 -10.95 -12.73
CA GLN A 82 13.38 -12.30 -12.17
C GLN A 82 11.97 -12.83 -11.91
N ARG A 83 11.89 -14.09 -11.50
CA ARG A 83 10.64 -14.75 -11.14
C ARG A 83 10.05 -14.20 -9.84
N VAL A 84 8.74 -14.38 -9.68
CA VAL A 84 8.03 -14.01 -8.46
C VAL A 84 8.61 -14.80 -7.27
N PRO A 85 8.86 -14.14 -6.12
CA PRO A 85 9.30 -14.82 -4.91
C PRO A 85 8.36 -15.97 -4.52
N SER A 86 8.93 -17.15 -4.23
CA SER A 86 8.18 -18.37 -3.95
C SER A 86 7.17 -18.23 -2.82
N ILE A 87 7.45 -17.40 -1.82
CA ILE A 87 6.54 -17.12 -0.72
C ILE A 87 5.17 -16.63 -1.20
N LEU A 88 5.12 -15.74 -2.22
CA LEU A 88 3.85 -15.25 -2.78
C LEU A 88 3.10 -16.32 -3.56
N LEU A 89 3.80 -17.30 -4.15
CA LEU A 89 3.15 -18.40 -4.85
C LEU A 89 2.39 -19.32 -3.88
N HIS A 90 2.79 -19.34 -2.60
CA HIS A 90 2.15 -20.13 -1.56
C HIS A 90 1.10 -19.35 -0.77
N THR A 91 1.39 -18.09 -0.40
CA THR A 91 0.48 -17.29 0.43
C THR A 91 -0.65 -16.63 -0.36
N ALA A 92 -0.46 -16.41 -1.66
CA ALA A 92 -1.41 -15.73 -2.54
C ALA A 92 -1.91 -16.64 -3.67
N GLU A 93 -2.33 -17.87 -3.33
CA GLU A 93 -2.73 -18.92 -4.30
C GLU A 93 -3.78 -18.42 -5.32
N ASP A 94 -4.78 -17.66 -4.85
CA ASP A 94 -5.83 -17.04 -5.68
C ASP A 94 -5.29 -16.11 -6.78
N PHE A 95 -4.05 -15.61 -6.60
CA PHE A 95 -3.40 -14.61 -7.45
C PHE A 95 -2.29 -15.18 -8.33
N VAL A 96 -1.94 -16.47 -8.20
CA VAL A 96 -0.85 -17.10 -8.99
C VAL A 96 -1.05 -16.90 -10.50
N LYS A 97 -2.31 -16.94 -10.96
CA LYS A 97 -2.69 -16.69 -12.36
C LYS A 97 -2.31 -15.31 -12.90
N TYR A 98 -2.03 -14.33 -12.03
CA TYR A 98 -1.66 -12.97 -12.42
C TYR A 98 -0.15 -12.76 -12.57
N PHE A 99 0.66 -13.74 -12.19
CA PHE A 99 2.12 -13.69 -12.32
C PHE A 99 2.62 -14.25 -13.66
N LYS A 100 1.75 -14.84 -14.47
CA LYS A 100 2.05 -15.37 -15.80
C LYS A 100 1.38 -14.50 -16.87
N PRO A 101 2.07 -14.17 -17.98
CA PRO A 101 1.45 -13.49 -19.12
C PRO A 101 0.36 -14.35 -19.77
N ARG A 102 -0.67 -13.69 -20.29
CA ARG A 102 -1.89 -14.32 -20.83
C ARG A 102 -1.90 -14.42 -22.35
N VAL A 103 -1.26 -13.48 -23.04
CA VAL A 103 -1.32 -13.30 -24.49
C VAL A 103 0.07 -13.12 -25.10
N ILE A 104 0.92 -12.30 -24.48
CA ILE A 104 2.22 -11.91 -25.05
C ILE A 104 3.36 -12.17 -24.07
N SER A 105 4.27 -13.06 -24.47
CA SER A 105 5.54 -13.31 -23.78
C SER A 105 6.61 -12.34 -24.24
N ILE A 106 7.22 -11.66 -23.28
CA ILE A 106 8.19 -10.59 -23.45
C ILE A 106 9.45 -10.97 -22.65
N GLY A 107 10.58 -10.99 -23.33
CA GLY A 107 11.85 -11.39 -22.72
C GLY A 107 11.97 -12.90 -22.52
N PRO A 108 13.02 -13.35 -21.82
CA PRO A 108 13.49 -14.73 -21.87
C PRO A 108 12.70 -15.71 -20.98
N ILE A 109 12.07 -15.23 -19.89
CA ILE A 109 11.51 -16.06 -18.80
C ILE A 109 10.32 -16.93 -19.27
N HIS A 110 9.45 -16.38 -20.12
CA HIS A 110 8.30 -17.08 -20.71
C HIS A 110 8.44 -17.30 -22.21
N HIS A 111 9.64 -17.13 -22.77
CA HIS A 111 9.85 -17.33 -24.20
C HIS A 111 9.70 -18.80 -24.58
N GLY A 112 8.95 -19.07 -25.65
CA GLY A 112 8.66 -20.43 -26.09
C GLY A 112 7.61 -21.18 -25.26
N ASP A 113 6.91 -20.51 -24.34
CA ASP A 113 5.82 -21.12 -23.56
C ASP A 113 4.74 -21.70 -24.49
N PRO A 114 4.44 -23.02 -24.41
CA PRO A 114 3.44 -23.68 -25.24
C PRO A 114 2.03 -23.12 -25.08
N ASP A 115 1.71 -22.45 -23.98
CA ASP A 115 0.40 -21.81 -23.75
C ASP A 115 0.26 -20.50 -24.54
N LEU A 116 1.37 -19.93 -25.02
CA LEU A 116 1.46 -18.62 -25.67
C LEU A 116 1.79 -18.73 -27.17
N LYS A 117 1.31 -19.76 -27.86
CA LYS A 117 1.67 -20.05 -29.28
C LYS A 117 1.44 -18.88 -30.23
N GLN A 118 0.43 -18.05 -29.97
CA GLN A 118 0.07 -16.89 -30.80
C GLN A 118 0.90 -15.63 -30.48
N SER A 119 1.63 -15.63 -29.35
CA SER A 119 2.49 -14.51 -28.91
C SER A 119 3.47 -14.10 -30.00
N GLU A 120 4.21 -15.05 -30.58
CA GLU A 120 5.24 -14.75 -31.57
C GLU A 120 4.67 -14.11 -32.84
N GLN A 121 3.50 -14.56 -33.31
CA GLN A 121 2.85 -13.97 -34.47
C GLN A 121 2.38 -12.53 -34.18
N LEU A 122 1.80 -12.30 -33.00
CA LEU A 122 1.37 -10.97 -32.56
C LEU A 122 2.55 -10.01 -32.43
N LYS A 123 3.66 -10.45 -31.82
CA LYS A 123 4.90 -9.68 -31.69
C LYS A 123 5.50 -9.31 -33.04
N LEU A 124 5.55 -10.25 -33.98
CA LEU A 124 6.01 -9.96 -35.34
C LEU A 124 5.15 -8.90 -36.03
N GLY A 125 3.83 -8.98 -35.89
CA GLY A 125 2.91 -7.98 -36.41
C GLY A 125 3.18 -6.60 -35.80
N LEU A 126 3.21 -6.50 -34.47
CA LEU A 126 3.46 -5.25 -33.74
C LEU A 126 4.83 -4.65 -34.11
N ALA A 127 5.88 -5.46 -34.10
CA ALA A 127 7.23 -5.02 -34.42
C ALA A 127 7.38 -4.57 -35.88
N ALA A 128 6.72 -5.24 -36.83
CA ALA A 128 6.72 -4.84 -38.23
C ALA A 128 6.10 -3.44 -38.42
N HIS A 129 5.00 -3.16 -37.71
CA HIS A 129 4.39 -1.83 -37.70
C HIS A 129 5.32 -0.79 -37.06
N PHE A 130 5.96 -1.11 -35.92
CA PHE A 130 6.91 -0.20 -35.28
C PHE A 130 8.02 0.25 -36.23
N VAL A 131 8.69 -0.73 -36.85
CA VAL A 131 9.81 -0.52 -37.76
C VAL A 131 9.39 0.30 -38.98
N LYS A 132 8.18 0.07 -39.52
CA LYS A 132 7.65 0.83 -40.66
C LYS A 132 7.45 2.31 -40.31
N ASN A 133 7.02 2.61 -39.08
CA ASN A 133 6.58 3.95 -38.68
C ASN A 133 7.70 4.82 -38.09
N ILE A 134 8.75 4.21 -37.54
CA ILE A 134 9.92 4.93 -37.01
C ILE A 134 10.83 5.47 -38.12
N ALA A 135 10.70 4.98 -39.36
CA ALA A 135 11.48 5.38 -40.54
C ALA A 135 13.02 5.25 -40.36
N VAL A 136 13.45 4.34 -39.49
CA VAL A 136 14.85 3.96 -39.29
C VAL A 136 15.04 2.53 -39.81
N GLU A 137 16.15 2.25 -40.48
CA GLU A 137 16.42 0.92 -41.00
C GLU A 137 16.46 -0.12 -39.88
N LYS A 138 15.69 -1.20 -40.01
CA LYS A 138 15.61 -2.30 -39.03
C LYS A 138 16.97 -2.87 -38.62
N LYS A 139 17.92 -2.91 -39.55
CA LYS A 139 19.29 -3.39 -39.31
C LYS A 139 20.04 -2.49 -38.35
N ILE A 140 19.82 -1.17 -38.41
CA ILE A 140 20.44 -0.20 -37.48
C ILE A 140 19.90 -0.42 -36.07
N LEU A 141 18.57 -0.57 -35.92
CA LEU A 141 17.92 -0.82 -34.63
C LEU A 141 18.38 -2.14 -34.01
N TYR A 142 18.36 -3.24 -34.77
CA TYR A 142 18.85 -4.53 -34.31
C TYR A 142 20.34 -4.49 -33.91
N ASN A 143 21.19 -3.84 -34.72
CA ASN A 143 22.61 -3.74 -34.42
C ASN A 143 22.90 -2.96 -33.12
N ARG A 144 22.03 -2.03 -32.71
CA ARG A 144 22.16 -1.35 -31.41
C ARG A 144 21.96 -2.29 -30.24
N ILE A 145 20.86 -3.06 -30.29
CA ILE A 145 20.57 -4.07 -29.26
C ILE A 145 21.71 -5.08 -29.21
N LYS A 146 22.15 -5.58 -30.38
CA LYS A 146 23.26 -6.53 -30.47
C LYS A 146 24.56 -5.98 -29.87
N LYS A 147 24.89 -4.69 -30.08
CA LYS A 147 26.09 -4.06 -29.50
C LYS A 147 26.01 -3.93 -27.97
N GLN A 148 24.81 -3.78 -27.42
CA GLN A 148 24.59 -3.61 -25.97
C GLN A 148 24.17 -4.90 -25.27
N ILE A 149 24.16 -6.05 -25.95
CA ILE A 149 23.58 -7.28 -25.39
C ILE A 149 24.26 -7.70 -24.08
N PHE A 150 25.57 -7.47 -23.96
CA PHE A 150 26.32 -7.81 -22.76
C PHE A 150 25.92 -6.99 -21.54
N SER A 151 25.51 -5.72 -21.70
CA SER A 151 24.98 -4.92 -20.59
C SER A 151 23.53 -5.27 -20.29
N LEU A 152 22.72 -5.48 -21.34
CA LEU A 152 21.29 -5.77 -21.19
C LEU A 152 21.04 -7.11 -20.48
N LYS A 153 21.89 -8.12 -20.73
CA LYS A 153 21.74 -9.43 -20.08
C LYS A 153 22.05 -9.44 -18.59
N LYS A 154 22.78 -8.43 -18.07
CA LYS A 154 23.06 -8.27 -16.63
C LYS A 154 21.82 -7.90 -15.82
N CYS A 155 20.72 -7.54 -16.48
CA CYS A 155 19.45 -7.26 -15.84
C CYS A 155 18.65 -8.52 -15.51
N TYR A 156 19.17 -9.72 -15.77
CA TYR A 156 18.49 -10.99 -15.48
C TYR A 156 19.39 -11.89 -14.63
N ASP A 157 18.78 -12.84 -13.92
CA ASP A 157 19.51 -13.98 -13.37
C ASP A 157 20.15 -14.77 -14.54
N PRO A 158 21.46 -15.06 -14.51
CA PRO A 158 22.13 -15.88 -15.51
C PRO A 158 21.42 -17.21 -15.82
N LYS A 159 20.75 -17.84 -14.85
CA LYS A 159 20.03 -19.11 -15.02
C LYS A 159 18.88 -18.99 -16.02
N GLU A 160 18.14 -17.88 -15.99
CA GLU A 160 17.03 -17.63 -16.93
C GLU A 160 17.54 -17.38 -18.37
N LEU A 161 18.84 -17.17 -18.53
CA LEU A 161 19.48 -16.91 -19.83
C LEU A 161 20.23 -18.10 -20.41
N GLU A 162 20.51 -19.16 -19.63
CA GLU A 162 21.22 -20.37 -20.07
C GLU A 162 20.72 -20.96 -21.40
N PRO A 163 19.40 -20.97 -21.71
CA PRO A 163 18.90 -21.53 -22.97
C PRO A 163 19.27 -20.73 -24.23
N TYR A 164 19.79 -19.51 -24.09
CA TYR A 164 19.92 -18.56 -25.19
C TYR A 164 21.36 -18.09 -25.41
N ASP A 165 21.81 -18.14 -26.66
CA ASP A 165 23.02 -17.43 -27.07
C ASP A 165 22.78 -15.91 -27.22
N ASP A 166 23.84 -15.11 -27.22
CA ASP A 166 23.78 -13.65 -27.34
C ASP A 166 23.04 -13.20 -28.63
N LYS A 167 23.07 -13.98 -29.70
CA LYS A 167 22.40 -13.63 -30.97
C LYS A 167 20.89 -13.82 -30.86
N LYS A 168 20.44 -14.92 -30.24
CA LYS A 168 19.03 -15.19 -29.94
C LYS A 168 18.47 -14.16 -28.97
N LEU A 169 19.19 -13.85 -27.89
CA LEU A 169 18.78 -12.81 -26.93
C LEU A 169 18.67 -11.43 -27.61
N ALA A 170 19.66 -11.04 -28.43
CA ALA A 170 19.60 -9.76 -29.13
C ALA A 170 18.41 -9.67 -30.09
N TRP A 171 18.04 -10.78 -30.75
CA TRP A 171 16.86 -10.82 -31.61
C TRP A 171 15.56 -10.71 -30.81
N MET A 172 15.47 -11.46 -29.70
CA MET A 172 14.34 -11.42 -28.78
C MET A 172 14.10 -10.01 -28.25
N PHE A 173 15.14 -9.35 -27.71
CA PHE A 173 15.02 -8.00 -27.16
C PHE A 173 14.64 -6.98 -28.23
N PHE A 174 15.18 -7.12 -29.45
CA PHE A 174 14.79 -6.28 -30.57
C PHE A 174 13.31 -6.46 -30.94
N LEU A 175 12.86 -7.70 -31.12
CA LEU A 175 11.49 -8.03 -31.53
C LEU A 175 10.49 -7.57 -30.46
N ASP A 176 10.71 -8.00 -29.22
CA ASP A 176 9.83 -7.77 -28.09
C ASP A 176 9.79 -6.27 -27.74
N GLY A 177 10.94 -5.58 -27.75
CA GLY A 177 11.00 -4.14 -27.52
C GLY A 177 10.24 -3.33 -28.58
N CYS A 178 10.32 -3.72 -29.86
CA CYS A 178 9.52 -3.11 -30.92
C CYS A 178 8.02 -3.38 -30.71
N ALA A 179 7.66 -4.59 -30.26
CA ALA A 179 6.28 -4.96 -30.01
C ALA A 179 5.66 -4.13 -28.86
N ILE A 180 6.39 -3.98 -27.74
CA ILE A 180 5.98 -3.15 -26.60
C ILE A 180 5.73 -1.71 -27.05
N LEU A 181 6.68 -1.10 -27.75
CA LEU A 181 6.56 0.28 -28.21
C LEU A 181 5.36 0.45 -29.16
N GLN A 182 5.14 -0.49 -30.09
CA GLN A 182 3.97 -0.40 -30.95
C GLN A 182 2.66 -0.56 -30.18
N ALA A 183 2.58 -1.49 -29.22
CA ALA A 183 1.38 -1.73 -28.43
C ALA A 183 1.00 -0.46 -27.64
N ILE A 184 1.98 0.18 -26.99
CA ILE A 184 1.81 1.45 -26.28
C ILE A 184 1.25 2.53 -27.22
N LEU A 185 1.80 2.64 -28.43
CA LEU A 185 1.35 3.64 -29.41
C LEU A 185 -0.04 3.37 -30.00
N GLN A 186 -0.52 2.12 -30.02
CA GLN A 186 -1.87 1.81 -30.53
C GLN A 186 -2.96 2.38 -29.62
N GLY A 187 -2.72 2.48 -28.32
CA GLY A 187 -3.68 3.01 -27.33
C GLY A 187 -3.55 4.51 -27.11
N ASP A 188 -2.74 5.18 -27.94
CA ASP A 188 -2.30 6.54 -27.73
C ASP A 188 -3.03 7.51 -28.65
N ASP A 189 -4.22 7.96 -28.25
CA ASP A 189 -5.05 8.85 -29.08
C ASP A 189 -4.43 10.24 -29.32
N HIS A 190 -3.36 10.61 -28.60
CA HIS A 190 -2.63 11.87 -28.82
C HIS A 190 -1.38 11.72 -29.70
N ALA A 191 -0.97 10.50 -30.07
CA ALA A 191 0.11 10.24 -31.02
C ALA A 191 -0.27 10.57 -32.48
N GLN A 192 -1.38 11.30 -32.69
CA GLN A 192 -1.95 11.71 -34.00
C GLN A 192 -0.98 12.47 -34.92
N GLN A 193 0.15 12.98 -34.41
CA GLN A 193 1.20 13.61 -35.24
C GLN A 193 1.91 12.62 -36.17
N ILE A 194 1.58 11.32 -36.11
CA ILE A 194 2.19 10.30 -36.94
C ILE A 194 1.07 9.46 -37.57
N PRO A 195 1.07 9.29 -38.90
CA PRO A 195 0.12 8.41 -39.58
C PRO A 195 0.49 6.94 -39.34
N TRP A 196 0.17 6.40 -38.16
CA TRP A 196 0.26 4.96 -37.89
C TRP A 196 -1.03 4.30 -38.40
N SER A 197 -0.91 3.27 -39.24
CA SER A 197 -2.07 2.43 -39.57
C SER A 197 -2.51 1.68 -38.31
N LYS A 198 -3.70 1.96 -37.78
CA LYS A 198 -4.31 1.17 -36.70
C LYS A 198 -4.27 -0.30 -37.12
N MET A 199 -3.71 -1.13 -36.25
CA MET A 199 -3.72 -2.57 -36.50
C MET A 199 -5.13 -3.09 -36.23
N ASN A 200 -5.56 -4.10 -36.98
CA ASN A 200 -6.82 -4.79 -36.70
C ASN A 200 -6.65 -5.77 -35.52
N ILE A 201 -6.17 -5.26 -34.38
CA ILE A 201 -6.08 -5.99 -33.12
C ILE A 201 -7.38 -5.71 -32.37
N LYS A 202 -8.07 -6.76 -31.94
CA LYS A 202 -9.29 -6.60 -31.17
C LYS A 202 -8.98 -5.98 -29.80
N ASN A 203 -9.90 -5.17 -29.28
CA ASN A 203 -9.70 -4.44 -28.03
C ASN A 203 -9.43 -5.37 -26.84
N ASP A 204 -10.09 -6.52 -26.76
CA ASP A 204 -9.88 -7.53 -25.71
C ASP A 204 -8.44 -8.08 -25.71
N VAL A 205 -7.90 -8.33 -26.91
CA VAL A 205 -6.50 -8.76 -27.10
C VAL A 205 -5.54 -7.65 -26.68
N LEU A 206 -5.79 -6.41 -27.11
CA LEU A 206 -4.95 -5.27 -26.78
C LEU A 206 -4.94 -4.96 -25.27
N THR A 207 -6.10 -5.00 -24.62
CA THR A 207 -6.22 -4.87 -23.16
C THR A 207 -5.42 -5.96 -22.44
N SER A 208 -5.49 -7.20 -22.91
CA SER A 208 -4.71 -8.31 -22.33
C SER A 208 -3.20 -8.11 -22.53
N VAL A 209 -2.78 -7.63 -23.70
CA VAL A 209 -1.39 -7.23 -23.95
C VAL A 209 -0.94 -6.16 -22.95
N TYR A 210 -1.76 -5.14 -22.68
CA TYR A 210 -1.40 -4.08 -21.73
C TYR A 210 -1.23 -4.59 -20.31
N LEU A 211 -2.04 -5.57 -19.88
CA LEU A 211 -1.88 -6.21 -18.58
C LEU A 211 -0.57 -7.02 -18.53
N ASP A 212 -0.26 -7.78 -19.58
CA ASP A 212 0.97 -8.56 -19.67
C ASP A 212 2.23 -7.69 -19.62
N LEU A 213 2.15 -6.41 -20.02
CA LEU A 213 3.25 -5.45 -19.91
C LEU A 213 3.58 -5.04 -18.46
N PHE A 214 2.70 -5.33 -17.49
CA PHE A 214 2.92 -5.07 -16.06
C PHE A 214 3.21 -6.35 -15.26
N VAL A 215 3.36 -7.50 -15.91
CA VAL A 215 3.72 -8.75 -15.24
C VAL A 215 5.23 -8.76 -14.95
N LEU A 216 5.63 -9.03 -13.71
CA LEU A 216 7.03 -8.98 -13.25
C LEU A 216 7.94 -9.92 -14.05
N GLU A 217 7.48 -11.15 -14.28
CA GLU A 217 8.21 -12.18 -15.05
C GLU A 217 8.23 -11.89 -16.56
N ASN A 218 7.55 -10.84 -17.02
CA ASN A 218 7.33 -10.56 -18.44
C ASN A 218 7.88 -9.18 -18.85
N GLN A 219 9.09 -8.86 -18.37
CA GLN A 219 9.71 -7.55 -18.55
C GLN A 219 10.96 -7.61 -19.46
N LEU A 220 11.27 -6.46 -20.08
CA LEU A 220 12.57 -6.19 -20.71
C LEU A 220 13.31 -5.10 -19.93
N PRO A 221 14.66 -5.05 -20.01
CA PRO A 221 15.41 -3.91 -19.54
C PRO A 221 14.90 -2.65 -20.24
N HIS A 222 14.61 -1.60 -19.48
CA HIS A 222 14.09 -0.34 -20.00
C HIS A 222 15.02 0.27 -21.07
N ASP A 223 16.33 0.01 -20.93
CA ASP A 223 17.37 0.35 -21.89
C ASP A 223 17.10 -0.16 -23.31
N VAL A 224 16.41 -1.29 -23.48
CA VAL A 224 15.97 -1.78 -24.79
C VAL A 224 15.07 -0.76 -25.47
N LEU A 225 14.05 -0.26 -24.77
CA LEU A 225 13.09 0.70 -25.31
C LEU A 225 13.82 2.00 -25.71
N ARG A 226 14.70 2.48 -24.84
CA ARG A 226 15.54 3.66 -25.09
C ARG A 226 16.47 3.49 -26.31
N LEU A 227 17.11 2.34 -26.46
CA LEU A 227 17.98 2.06 -27.61
C LEU A 227 17.20 2.04 -28.93
N LEU A 228 15.96 1.52 -28.91
CA LEU A 228 15.09 1.46 -30.09
C LEU A 228 14.52 2.83 -30.48
N THR A 229 14.29 3.73 -29.52
CA THR A 229 13.72 5.06 -29.79
C THR A 229 14.79 6.12 -30.05
N SER A 230 15.98 6.02 -29.46
CA SER A 230 17.04 7.06 -29.40
C SER A 230 17.45 7.74 -30.72
N THR A 231 17.34 7.08 -31.87
CA THR A 231 17.65 7.70 -33.18
C THR A 231 16.50 8.32 -33.91
N SER A 232 15.29 8.11 -33.43
CA SER A 232 14.16 8.74 -34.05
C SER A 232 14.15 10.22 -33.72
N TRP A 233 13.87 11.06 -34.71
CA TRP A 233 13.48 12.45 -34.44
C TRP A 233 12.20 12.54 -33.58
N LYS A 234 11.52 11.39 -33.37
CA LYS A 234 10.30 11.22 -32.57
C LYS A 234 10.55 10.71 -31.14
N VAL A 235 11.79 10.68 -30.64
CA VAL A 235 12.11 10.24 -29.24
C VAL A 235 11.11 10.81 -28.23
N ARG A 236 10.85 12.11 -28.32
CA ARG A 236 9.92 12.81 -27.43
C ARG A 236 8.50 12.22 -27.46
N VAL A 237 7.98 11.91 -28.64
CA VAL A 237 6.65 11.31 -28.80
C VAL A 237 6.60 9.95 -28.11
N PHE A 238 7.64 9.14 -28.24
CA PHE A 238 7.71 7.84 -27.56
C PHE A 238 7.74 7.99 -26.04
N MET A 239 8.56 8.90 -25.50
CA MET A 239 8.63 9.11 -24.05
C MET A 239 7.30 9.62 -23.49
N GLU A 240 6.66 10.57 -24.18
CA GLU A 240 5.33 11.07 -23.80
C GLU A 240 4.26 9.96 -23.89
N SER A 241 4.34 9.08 -24.88
CA SER A 241 3.42 7.93 -25.00
C SER A 241 3.63 6.89 -23.91
N ILE A 242 4.87 6.56 -23.53
CA ILE A 242 5.09 5.64 -22.40
C ILE A 242 4.58 6.26 -21.11
N SER A 243 4.86 7.54 -20.85
CA SER A 243 4.33 8.21 -19.65
C SER A 243 2.80 8.25 -19.63
N ARG A 244 2.15 8.54 -20.77
CA ARG A 244 0.68 8.51 -20.85
C ARG A 244 0.11 7.10 -20.74
N PHE A 245 0.80 6.09 -21.27
CA PHE A 245 0.42 4.70 -21.05
C PHE A 245 0.47 4.32 -19.57
N ILE A 246 1.54 4.70 -18.87
CA ILE A 246 1.67 4.50 -17.42
C ILE A 246 0.57 5.27 -16.66
N ASP A 247 0.30 6.53 -17.01
CA ASP A 247 -0.74 7.35 -16.37
C ASP A 247 -2.16 6.81 -16.62
N ASN A 248 -2.47 6.38 -17.85
CA ASN A 248 -3.79 5.88 -18.23
C ASN A 248 -4.07 4.48 -17.65
N ASN A 249 -3.03 3.69 -17.41
CA ASN A 249 -3.15 2.37 -16.78
C ASN A 249 -2.95 2.44 -15.26
N ASN A 250 -2.75 3.63 -14.71
CA ASN A 250 -2.65 3.84 -13.28
C ASN A 250 -3.97 3.47 -12.60
N VAL A 251 -3.87 2.75 -11.49
CA VAL A 251 -4.99 2.40 -10.60
C VAL A 251 -5.42 3.59 -9.74
N ILE A 252 -4.61 4.64 -9.65
CA ILE A 252 -4.94 5.86 -8.91
C ILE A 252 -5.69 6.80 -9.85
N ALA A 253 -6.97 7.06 -9.51
CA ALA A 253 -7.82 7.93 -10.29
C ALA A 253 -7.19 9.32 -10.35
N PRO A 254 -7.10 9.96 -11.53
CA PRO A 254 -6.49 11.26 -11.64
C PRO A 254 -7.30 12.26 -10.81
N ALA A 255 -6.70 12.75 -9.72
CA ALA A 255 -7.17 13.96 -9.07
C ALA A 255 -7.31 15.03 -10.16
N GLU A 256 -8.46 15.68 -10.26
CA GLU A 256 -8.83 16.63 -11.33
C GLU A 256 -7.58 17.33 -11.87
N MET A 257 -7.09 16.87 -13.02
CA MET A 257 -5.77 17.19 -13.53
C MET A 257 -5.58 18.70 -13.58
N ARG A 258 -4.86 19.29 -12.62
CA ARG A 258 -4.20 20.58 -12.86
C ARG A 258 -3.11 20.32 -13.87
N LYS A 259 -3.50 20.51 -15.14
CA LYS A 259 -2.76 20.36 -16.39
C LYS A 259 -1.42 21.09 -16.36
N GLN A 260 -0.40 20.47 -15.78
CA GLN A 260 0.97 20.75 -16.19
C GLN A 260 1.64 19.42 -16.51
N PRO A 261 1.88 19.12 -17.80
CA PRO A 261 2.64 17.94 -18.20
C PRO A 261 4.00 17.95 -17.48
N PRO A 262 4.57 16.78 -17.18
CA PRO A 262 5.89 16.69 -16.56
C PRO A 262 6.90 17.51 -17.38
N SER A 263 7.85 18.16 -16.70
CA SER A 263 8.91 18.88 -17.41
C SER A 263 9.80 17.88 -18.16
N GLN A 264 10.48 18.35 -19.21
CA GLN A 264 11.37 17.49 -20.01
C GLN A 264 12.45 16.80 -19.14
N HIS A 265 13.03 17.54 -18.19
CA HIS A 265 14.02 16.97 -17.27
C HIS A 265 13.45 15.84 -16.42
N GLN A 266 12.19 15.97 -15.97
CA GLN A 266 11.53 14.93 -15.17
C GLN A 266 11.33 13.65 -15.98
N LEU A 267 10.88 13.76 -17.23
CA LEU A 267 10.73 12.60 -18.11
C LEU A 267 12.08 11.92 -18.37
N GLU A 268 13.14 12.70 -18.64
CA GLU A 268 14.47 12.14 -18.92
C GLU A 268 15.13 11.48 -17.70
N GLU A 269 14.87 11.99 -16.50
CA GLU A 269 15.35 11.44 -15.23
C GLU A 269 14.61 10.13 -14.90
N GLU A 270 13.28 10.12 -14.99
CA GLU A 270 12.47 8.91 -14.83
C GLU A 270 12.88 7.81 -15.83
N GLU A 271 13.15 8.18 -17.09
CA GLU A 271 13.61 7.26 -18.14
C GLU A 271 14.98 6.65 -17.85
N ARG A 272 15.89 7.42 -17.22
CA ARG A 272 17.26 7.00 -16.92
C ARG A 272 17.30 6.04 -15.72
N GLU A 273 16.44 6.29 -14.76
CA GLU A 273 16.40 5.52 -13.51
C GLU A 273 15.60 4.23 -13.62
N ALA A 274 14.63 4.15 -14.54
CA ALA A 274 13.79 2.96 -14.70
C ALA A 274 14.63 1.71 -15.06
N VAL A 275 14.37 0.60 -14.37
CA VAL A 275 14.98 -0.71 -14.64
C VAL A 275 14.21 -1.43 -15.75
N HIS A 276 12.88 -1.43 -15.64
CA HIS A 276 11.93 -1.99 -16.59
C HIS A 276 10.58 -1.24 -16.47
N LEU A 277 9.56 -1.64 -17.23
CA LEU A 277 8.29 -0.91 -17.32
C LEU A 277 7.48 -0.98 -16.02
N LEU A 278 7.45 -2.14 -15.35
CA LEU A 278 6.82 -2.28 -14.02
C LEU A 278 7.51 -1.43 -12.92
N ASP A 279 8.84 -1.30 -12.94
CA ASP A 279 9.56 -0.39 -12.03
C ASP A 279 9.18 1.07 -12.29
N ARG A 280 9.08 1.47 -13.57
CA ARG A 280 8.57 2.79 -13.93
C ARG A 280 7.14 3.03 -13.43
N PHE A 281 6.27 2.03 -13.56
CA PHE A 281 4.91 2.07 -13.02
C PHE A 281 4.93 2.29 -11.50
N ARG A 282 5.75 1.52 -10.77
CA ARG A 282 5.95 1.68 -9.32
C ARG A 282 6.42 3.09 -8.97
N LYS A 283 7.46 3.58 -9.63
CA LYS A 283 8.01 4.93 -9.43
C LYS A 283 6.95 6.00 -9.61
N ARG A 284 6.12 5.88 -10.66
CA ARG A 284 5.04 6.83 -10.91
C ARG A 284 3.99 6.87 -9.79
N LEU A 285 3.69 5.73 -9.18
CA LEU A 285 2.76 5.58 -8.05
C LEU A 285 3.27 6.20 -6.75
N ILE A 286 4.60 6.24 -6.55
CA ILE A 286 5.21 6.76 -5.32
C ILE A 286 5.76 8.19 -5.47
N PHE A 287 5.96 8.66 -6.70
CA PHE A 287 6.58 9.95 -7.00
C PHE A 287 5.73 11.11 -6.51
N LYS A 288 6.14 11.77 -5.42
CA LYS A 288 5.56 13.06 -5.01
C LYS A 288 6.00 14.13 -6.00
N LYS A 289 5.07 14.73 -6.75
CA LYS A 289 5.35 15.97 -7.47
C LYS A 289 5.74 17.01 -6.42
N VAL A 290 7.02 17.34 -6.34
CA VAL A 290 7.53 18.36 -5.42
C VAL A 290 6.87 19.68 -5.78
N GLU A 291 5.79 20.05 -5.10
CA GLU A 291 5.55 21.46 -4.85
C GLU A 291 6.77 21.94 -4.06
N ARG A 292 7.53 22.89 -4.62
CA ARG A 292 8.58 23.61 -3.88
C ARG A 292 7.93 24.37 -2.73
N ARG A 293 7.51 23.69 -1.67
CA ARG A 293 7.65 24.22 -0.33
C ARG A 293 9.14 24.07 -0.05
N GLN A 294 9.80 25.21 0.17
CA GLN A 294 11.16 25.22 0.70
C GLN A 294 11.24 24.17 1.81
N PRO A 295 12.31 23.38 1.91
CA PRO A 295 12.50 22.55 3.09
C PRO A 295 12.43 23.54 4.25
N LEU A 296 11.35 23.46 5.05
CA LEU A 296 11.47 23.97 6.41
C LEU A 296 12.66 23.21 6.94
N GLU A 297 13.75 23.96 7.16
CA GLU A 297 14.96 23.46 7.78
C GLU A 297 14.54 22.47 8.85
N LYS A 298 15.05 21.23 8.74
CA LYS A 298 14.80 20.17 9.71
C LYS A 298 15.15 20.74 11.08
N SER A 299 14.14 21.27 11.75
CA SER A 299 14.31 21.96 13.02
C SER A 299 14.80 20.95 14.05
N GLY A 300 15.39 21.45 15.13
CA GLY A 300 16.04 20.68 16.19
C GLY A 300 15.25 19.49 16.76
N CYS A 301 13.97 19.34 16.41
CA CYS A 301 13.15 18.14 16.64
C CYS A 301 13.83 16.83 16.24
N ASP A 302 14.63 16.75 15.16
CA ASP A 302 15.26 15.47 14.75
C ASP A 302 16.43 15.06 15.66
N ARG A 303 17.09 16.05 16.30
CA ARG A 303 18.09 15.84 17.36
C ARG A 303 17.42 15.59 18.71
N ILE A 304 16.33 16.30 19.01
CA ILE A 304 15.53 16.09 20.23
C ILE A 304 14.88 14.70 20.19
N PHE A 305 14.41 14.22 19.04
CA PHE A 305 13.80 12.90 18.88
C PHE A 305 14.81 11.76 19.05
N ARG A 306 16.02 11.92 18.48
CA ARG A 306 17.14 10.97 18.70
C ARG A 306 17.65 10.98 20.15
N THR A 307 17.69 12.15 20.77
CA THR A 307 18.12 12.30 22.18
C THR A 307 17.04 11.75 23.12
N ALA A 308 15.76 12.02 22.86
CA ALA A 308 14.63 11.48 23.60
C ALA A 308 14.57 9.95 23.51
N MET A 309 14.77 9.35 22.32
CA MET A 309 14.86 7.90 22.17
C MET A 309 16.04 7.27 22.94
N LYS A 310 17.13 8.01 23.13
CA LYS A 310 18.31 7.54 23.88
C LYS A 310 18.11 7.59 25.39
N TYR A 311 17.29 8.53 25.89
CA TYR A 311 16.91 8.62 27.31
C TYR A 311 15.69 7.73 27.67
N TYR A 312 14.82 7.40 26.71
CA TYR A 312 13.63 6.55 26.95
C TYR A 312 13.92 5.04 27.01
N ASN A 313 15.05 4.57 26.46
CA ASN A 313 15.43 3.15 26.50
C ASN A 313 16.27 2.76 27.74
N GLY A 314 16.49 3.70 28.68
CA GLY A 314 17.31 3.47 29.87
C GLY A 314 16.60 3.88 31.15
N GLY A 315 15.77 2.99 31.70
CA GLY A 315 15.42 3.01 33.12
C GLY A 315 13.94 3.23 33.45
N GLY A 316 13.29 2.15 33.89
CA GLY A 316 12.39 2.15 35.05
C GLY A 316 11.07 2.93 34.94
N GLU A 317 10.04 2.27 34.39
CA GLU A 317 8.74 2.00 35.03
C GLU A 317 7.79 1.48 33.95
N GLY A 318 7.12 0.35 34.24
CA GLY A 318 6.44 -0.48 33.25
C GLY A 318 5.30 0.23 32.50
N TRP A 319 5.59 0.71 31.31
CA TRP A 319 4.56 0.94 30.29
C TRP A 319 4.30 -0.39 29.60
N GLN A 320 3.11 -0.96 29.82
CA GLN A 320 2.58 -2.02 28.98
C GLN A 320 2.74 -1.58 27.52
N TYR A 321 3.49 -2.36 26.73
CA TYR A 321 3.50 -2.25 25.28
C TYR A 321 2.04 -2.32 24.81
N GLN A 322 1.43 -1.16 24.49
CA GLN A 322 0.17 -1.15 23.78
C GLN A 322 0.47 -1.65 22.38
N TYR A 323 0.25 -2.95 22.17
CA TYR A 323 0.12 -3.55 20.85
C TYR A 323 -0.64 -2.59 19.93
N PRO A 324 -0.19 -2.37 18.68
CA PRO A 324 -0.89 -1.48 17.78
C PRO A 324 -2.32 -1.99 17.66
N GLN A 325 -3.26 -1.21 18.20
CA GLN A 325 -4.68 -1.43 17.99
C GLN A 325 -4.89 -1.54 16.48
N THR A 326 -5.71 -2.50 16.04
CA THR A 326 -6.18 -2.55 14.66
C THR A 326 -6.65 -1.16 14.27
N PHE A 327 -6.07 -0.62 13.19
CA PHE A 327 -6.49 0.67 12.67
C PHE A 327 -7.99 0.58 12.32
N ARG A 328 -8.73 1.64 12.62
CA ARG A 328 -10.21 1.62 12.61
C ARG A 328 -10.73 1.74 11.18
N ASN A 329 -11.83 1.04 10.89
CA ASN A 329 -12.49 1.12 9.58
C ASN A 329 -13.17 2.49 9.38
N VAL A 330 -13.58 2.78 8.15
CA VAL A 330 -14.14 4.09 7.78
C VAL A 330 -15.37 4.46 8.60
N THR A 331 -16.25 3.50 8.88
CA THR A 331 -17.45 3.72 9.70
C THR A 331 -17.06 4.16 11.12
N GLU A 332 -16.10 3.49 11.74
CA GLU A 332 -15.59 3.86 13.07
C GLU A 332 -14.86 5.20 13.09
N LEU A 333 -14.12 5.53 12.02
CA LEU A 333 -13.50 6.85 11.85
C LEU A 333 -14.55 7.95 11.73
N ARG A 334 -15.60 7.72 10.93
CA ARG A 334 -16.72 8.66 10.78
C ARG A 334 -17.42 8.91 12.11
N ASN A 335 -17.66 7.85 12.88
CA ASN A 335 -18.23 7.93 14.23
C ASN A 335 -17.34 8.70 15.20
N ALA A 336 -16.03 8.70 14.98
CA ALA A 336 -15.06 9.48 15.75
C ALA A 336 -14.88 10.94 15.28
N GLY A 337 -15.71 11.44 14.35
CA GLY A 337 -15.62 12.81 13.86
C GLY A 337 -14.54 13.02 12.79
N ILE A 338 -13.98 11.93 12.26
CA ILE A 338 -12.97 11.96 11.20
C ILE A 338 -13.67 11.79 9.86
N TRP A 339 -13.52 12.78 9.00
CA TRP A 339 -14.09 12.78 7.66
C TRP A 339 -13.03 12.46 6.62
N LEU A 340 -13.46 11.78 5.58
CA LEU A 340 -12.61 11.44 4.46
C LEU A 340 -12.53 12.59 3.44
N LYS A 341 -11.37 12.75 2.81
CA LYS A 341 -11.15 13.71 1.73
C LYS A 341 -10.23 13.12 0.66
N PRO A 342 -10.51 13.31 -0.64
CA PRO A 342 -9.60 12.89 -1.69
C PRO A 342 -8.36 13.81 -1.69
N SER A 343 -7.19 13.21 -1.85
CA SER A 343 -5.96 13.93 -2.08
C SER A 343 -5.91 14.49 -3.50
N SER A 344 -5.08 15.52 -3.72
CA SER A 344 -4.93 16.17 -5.02
C SER A 344 -3.86 15.53 -5.90
N THR A 345 -3.23 14.45 -5.46
CA THR A 345 -2.15 13.79 -6.19
C THR A 345 -2.51 12.35 -6.52
N SER A 346 -1.83 11.79 -7.53
CA SER A 346 -1.98 10.38 -7.90
C SER A 346 -0.90 9.51 -7.25
N CYS A 347 -0.59 9.76 -5.97
CA CYS A 347 0.56 9.18 -5.27
C CYS A 347 0.12 8.39 -4.03
N LEU A 348 0.59 7.15 -3.89
CA LEU A 348 0.26 6.28 -2.74
C LEU A 348 0.70 6.87 -1.40
N THR A 349 1.78 7.65 -1.42
CA THR A 349 2.37 8.30 -0.24
C THR A 349 1.67 9.59 0.18
N ASP A 350 0.61 10.01 -0.54
CA ASP A 350 -0.16 11.22 -0.25
C ASP A 350 -1.36 10.93 0.66
N VAL A 351 -1.05 10.28 1.79
CA VAL A 351 -1.97 10.08 2.90
C VAL A 351 -1.61 11.11 3.98
N SER A 352 -2.58 11.89 4.45
CA SER A 352 -2.33 12.88 5.49
C SER A 352 -3.53 13.05 6.42
N PHE A 353 -3.27 13.48 7.64
CA PHE A 353 -4.30 13.82 8.59
C PHE A 353 -4.20 15.30 8.95
N SER A 354 -5.36 15.95 9.09
CA SER A 354 -5.45 17.28 9.64
C SER A 354 -6.63 17.36 10.59
N ASN A 355 -6.52 18.20 11.60
CA ASN A 355 -7.61 18.44 12.54
C ASN A 355 -7.95 19.93 12.55
N VAL A 356 -9.23 20.25 12.45
CA VAL A 356 -9.76 21.58 12.67
C VAL A 356 -10.81 21.49 13.78
N LEU A 357 -10.46 21.98 14.97
CA LEU A 357 -11.26 21.88 16.21
C LEU A 357 -11.56 20.41 16.57
N ILE A 358 -12.83 20.00 16.41
CA ILE A 358 -13.33 18.66 16.70
C ILE A 358 -13.45 17.79 15.43
N ARG A 359 -13.14 18.34 14.26
CA ARG A 359 -13.32 17.67 12.97
C ARG A 359 -11.97 17.21 12.43
N GLY A 360 -11.75 15.91 12.45
CA GLY A 360 -10.62 15.29 11.77
C GLY A 360 -10.88 15.20 10.26
N GLN A 361 -9.83 15.31 9.47
CA GLN A 361 -9.84 15.07 8.04
C GLN A 361 -8.70 14.12 7.68
N LEU A 362 -9.05 12.92 7.24
CA LEU A 362 -8.12 11.94 6.67
C LEU A 362 -8.15 12.07 5.15
N CYS A 363 -7.03 12.50 4.58
CA CYS A 363 -6.84 12.63 3.15
C CYS A 363 -6.18 11.37 2.58
N LEU A 364 -6.73 10.83 1.50
CA LEU A 364 -6.21 9.63 0.81
C LEU A 364 -6.17 9.83 -0.71
N PRO A 365 -5.21 9.22 -1.43
CA PRO A 365 -5.19 9.25 -2.88
C PRO A 365 -6.39 8.49 -3.47
N PRO A 366 -7.11 9.07 -4.44
CA PRO A 366 -8.25 8.39 -5.07
C PRO A 366 -7.82 7.14 -5.84
N ILE A 367 -8.48 6.00 -5.64
CA ILE A 367 -8.16 4.71 -6.27
C ILE A 367 -9.35 4.17 -7.07
N THR A 368 -9.06 3.55 -8.22
CA THR A 368 -9.98 2.74 -9.00
C THR A 368 -9.70 1.26 -8.73
N VAL A 369 -10.74 0.53 -8.34
CA VAL A 369 -10.71 -0.92 -8.09
C VAL A 369 -11.55 -1.63 -9.16
N ASP A 370 -10.90 -2.42 -10.00
CA ASP A 370 -11.47 -3.13 -11.14
C ASP A 370 -10.79 -4.50 -11.37
N ASP A 371 -11.18 -5.20 -12.43
CA ASP A 371 -10.62 -6.51 -12.80
C ASP A 371 -9.10 -6.53 -13.06
N SER A 372 -8.49 -5.37 -13.32
CA SER A 372 -7.04 -5.22 -13.54
C SER A 372 -6.24 -4.98 -12.25
N THR A 373 -6.94 -4.59 -11.17
CA THR A 373 -6.32 -4.10 -9.94
C THR A 373 -5.48 -5.16 -9.26
N ALA A 374 -6.00 -6.39 -9.16
CA ALA A 374 -5.28 -7.53 -8.61
C ALA A 374 -3.96 -7.79 -9.33
N LEU A 375 -4.00 -7.83 -10.67
CA LEU A 375 -2.81 -8.10 -11.48
C LEU A 375 -1.74 -7.04 -11.25
N LYS A 376 -2.11 -5.76 -11.29
CA LYS A 376 -1.16 -4.65 -11.16
C LYS A 376 -0.54 -4.62 -9.76
N PHE A 377 -1.34 -4.68 -8.70
CA PHE A 377 -0.82 -4.60 -7.34
C PHE A 377 -0.04 -5.85 -6.94
N MET A 378 -0.50 -7.05 -7.28
CA MET A 378 0.23 -8.27 -6.92
C MET A 378 1.58 -8.34 -7.61
N ASN A 379 1.70 -7.91 -8.87
CA ASN A 379 3.01 -7.84 -9.55
C ASN A 379 3.92 -6.76 -8.95
N LEU A 380 3.37 -5.62 -8.51
CA LEU A 380 4.14 -4.60 -7.77
C LEU A 380 4.61 -5.09 -6.40
N ILE A 381 3.76 -5.80 -5.66
CA ILE A 381 4.10 -6.42 -4.37
C ILE A 381 5.16 -7.49 -4.58
N ALA A 382 5.01 -8.35 -5.58
CA ALA A 382 6.03 -9.32 -5.96
C ALA A 382 7.38 -8.66 -6.25
N TYR A 383 7.35 -7.51 -6.94
CA TYR A 383 8.56 -6.74 -7.20
C TYR A 383 9.17 -6.19 -5.90
N GLU A 384 8.38 -5.61 -4.99
CA GLU A 384 8.84 -5.15 -3.66
C GLU A 384 9.41 -6.29 -2.79
N MET A 385 8.99 -7.53 -3.02
CA MET A 385 9.44 -8.70 -2.29
C MET A 385 10.67 -9.38 -2.91
N CYS A 386 11.17 -8.91 -4.06
CA CYS A 386 12.41 -9.41 -4.64
C CYS A 386 13.60 -9.13 -3.69
N PRO A 387 14.47 -10.13 -3.40
CA PRO A 387 15.48 -10.03 -2.35
C PRO A 387 16.61 -9.03 -2.66
N ASP A 388 16.85 -8.75 -3.93
CA ASP A 388 17.85 -7.80 -4.44
C ASP A 388 17.28 -6.39 -4.62
N PHE A 389 15.98 -6.19 -4.41
CA PHE A 389 15.35 -4.89 -4.57
C PHE A 389 15.26 -4.13 -3.24
N GLU A 390 16.22 -3.25 -3.00
CA GLU A 390 16.15 -2.29 -1.89
C GLU A 390 14.98 -1.32 -2.06
N ASN A 391 13.94 -1.48 -1.24
CA ASN A 391 12.77 -0.63 -1.25
C ASN A 391 12.18 -0.47 0.17
N ASP A 392 11.15 0.35 0.30
CA ASP A 392 10.50 0.70 1.58
C ASP A 392 9.13 0.04 1.76
N TYR A 393 8.74 -0.87 0.88
CA TYR A 393 7.45 -1.57 0.84
C TYR A 393 6.24 -0.62 0.76
N THR A 394 6.38 0.54 0.10
CA THR A 394 5.31 1.55 0.00
C THR A 394 4.01 0.98 -0.60
N VAL A 395 4.08 0.21 -1.69
CA VAL A 395 2.88 -0.33 -2.36
C VAL A 395 2.18 -1.33 -1.45
N THR A 396 2.94 -2.28 -0.89
CA THR A 396 2.48 -3.26 0.09
C THR A 396 1.83 -2.56 1.29
N SER A 397 2.50 -1.55 1.84
CA SER A 397 2.01 -0.77 2.99
C SER A 397 0.71 -0.03 2.68
N TYR A 398 0.57 0.49 1.46
CA TYR A 398 -0.65 1.15 1.03
C TYR A 398 -1.83 0.18 0.93
N ILE A 399 -1.63 -1.00 0.33
CA ILE A 399 -2.68 -2.03 0.25
C ILE A 399 -3.14 -2.46 1.65
N CYS A 400 -2.21 -2.73 2.57
CA CYS A 400 -2.57 -3.06 3.95
C CYS A 400 -3.28 -1.89 4.68
N PHE A 401 -2.86 -0.65 4.43
CA PHE A 401 -3.50 0.53 5.01
C PHE A 401 -4.92 0.74 4.47
N LEU A 402 -5.12 0.64 3.16
CA LEU A 402 -6.43 0.72 2.52
C LEU A 402 -7.33 -0.41 3.00
N ASN A 403 -6.81 -1.64 3.13
CA ASN A 403 -7.58 -2.76 3.67
C ASN A 403 -8.01 -2.51 5.13
N SER A 404 -7.14 -1.92 5.96
CA SER A 404 -7.51 -1.57 7.35
C SER A 404 -8.63 -0.53 7.48
N LEU A 405 -8.94 0.20 6.40
CA LEU A 405 -10.05 1.14 6.35
C LEU A 405 -11.38 0.48 5.96
N ILE A 406 -11.36 -0.75 5.43
CA ILE A 406 -12.51 -1.40 4.82
C ILE A 406 -12.77 -2.73 5.52
N ASP A 407 -13.81 -2.78 6.34
CA ASP A 407 -14.26 -4.00 7.00
C ASP A 407 -15.45 -4.63 6.24
N ASN A 408 -16.33 -3.79 5.70
CA ASN A 408 -17.55 -4.23 5.01
C ASN A 408 -17.96 -3.30 3.84
N ASP A 409 -19.07 -3.63 3.18
CA ASP A 409 -19.57 -2.89 2.02
C ASP A 409 -20.01 -1.45 2.35
N ILE A 410 -20.35 -1.15 3.61
CA ILE A 410 -20.68 0.20 4.07
C ILE A 410 -19.43 1.08 4.00
N ASP A 411 -18.27 0.58 4.44
CA ASP A 411 -17.01 1.33 4.36
C ASP A 411 -16.63 1.64 2.91
N VAL A 412 -16.88 0.71 1.99
CA VAL A 412 -16.68 0.92 0.55
C VAL A 412 -17.61 2.01 0.02
N LYS A 413 -18.88 2.03 0.43
CA LYS A 413 -19.85 3.08 0.06
C LYS A 413 -19.39 4.45 0.54
N GLU A 414 -18.92 4.56 1.79
CA GLU A 414 -18.39 5.82 2.34
C GLU A 414 -17.16 6.32 1.56
N LEU A 415 -16.25 5.43 1.17
CA LEU A 415 -15.09 5.78 0.34
C LEU A 415 -15.51 6.26 -1.06
N LYS A 416 -16.55 5.65 -1.65
CA LYS A 416 -17.13 6.07 -2.94
C LYS A 416 -17.82 7.42 -2.85
N ASP A 417 -18.54 7.67 -1.76
CA ASP A 417 -19.19 8.96 -1.49
C ASP A 417 -18.16 10.07 -1.31
N ALA A 418 -17.04 9.76 -0.63
CA ALA A 418 -15.90 10.65 -0.46
C ALA A 418 -15.03 10.83 -1.73
N LYS A 419 -15.35 10.15 -2.84
CA LYS A 419 -14.56 10.15 -4.10
C LYS A 419 -13.12 9.69 -3.93
N ILE A 420 -12.89 8.83 -2.95
CA ILE A 420 -11.60 8.17 -2.70
C ILE A 420 -11.56 6.81 -3.38
N LEU A 421 -12.69 6.12 -3.53
CA LEU A 421 -12.76 4.83 -4.24
C LEU A 421 -13.73 4.91 -5.41
N TYR A 422 -13.30 4.43 -6.57
CA TYR A 422 -14.12 4.18 -7.75
C TYR A 422 -14.13 2.66 -8.00
N SER A 423 -15.29 2.03 -7.99
CA SER A 423 -15.39 0.59 -8.23
C SER A 423 -15.87 0.32 -9.66
N GLY A 424 -15.10 -0.49 -10.39
CA GLY A 424 -15.49 -1.14 -11.64
C GLY A 424 -15.95 -2.59 -11.45
N LEU A 425 -16.01 -3.08 -10.21
CA LEU A 425 -16.48 -4.42 -9.85
C LEU A 425 -18.01 -4.47 -9.75
N ARG A 426 -18.58 -5.68 -9.66
CA ARG A 426 -20.05 -5.88 -9.71
C ARG A 426 -20.75 -5.46 -8.43
N SER A 427 -20.06 -5.53 -7.29
CA SER A 427 -20.58 -5.15 -5.98
C SER A 427 -19.50 -4.55 -5.07
N ASP A 428 -19.94 -3.85 -4.04
CA ASP A 428 -19.05 -3.34 -3.00
C ASP A 428 -18.45 -4.48 -2.15
N GLU A 429 -19.14 -5.61 -2.04
CA GLU A 429 -18.63 -6.83 -1.38
C GLU A 429 -17.46 -7.46 -2.14
N GLU A 430 -17.48 -7.44 -3.48
CA GLU A 430 -16.34 -7.91 -4.29
C GLU A 430 -15.08 -7.05 -4.04
N VAL A 431 -15.23 -5.75 -3.78
CA VAL A 431 -14.12 -4.86 -3.41
C VAL A 431 -13.51 -5.28 -2.07
N VAL A 432 -14.36 -5.51 -1.05
CA VAL A 432 -13.92 -5.99 0.28
C VAL A 432 -13.16 -7.30 0.15
N ASN A 433 -13.75 -8.28 -0.56
CA ASN A 433 -13.16 -9.60 -0.75
C ASN A 433 -11.82 -9.54 -1.48
N LEU A 434 -11.72 -8.70 -2.52
CA LEU A 434 -10.47 -8.53 -3.27
C LEU A 434 -9.35 -7.94 -2.40
N LEU A 435 -9.62 -6.84 -1.68
CA LEU A 435 -8.63 -6.17 -0.85
C LEU A 435 -8.17 -7.05 0.32
N ASN A 436 -9.11 -7.73 0.98
CA ASN A 436 -8.79 -8.66 2.06
C ASN A 436 -7.85 -9.74 1.57
N LYS A 437 -8.20 -10.42 0.47
CA LYS A 437 -7.38 -11.47 -0.13
C LYS A 437 -5.99 -10.98 -0.54
N MET A 438 -5.89 -9.81 -1.16
CA MET A 438 -4.58 -9.25 -1.55
C MET A 438 -3.71 -8.92 -0.34
N SER A 439 -4.31 -8.51 0.78
CA SER A 439 -3.56 -8.11 1.98
C SER A 439 -3.19 -9.27 2.92
N THR A 440 -3.71 -10.48 2.67
CA THR A 440 -3.41 -11.69 3.44
C THR A 440 -1.91 -11.99 3.40
N ASP A 441 -1.32 -12.26 4.56
CA ASP A 441 0.09 -12.64 4.75
C ASP A 441 1.12 -11.63 4.21
N LEU A 442 0.70 -10.41 3.89
CA LEU A 442 1.61 -9.31 3.57
C LEU A 442 2.19 -8.72 4.85
N VAL A 443 3.47 -8.34 4.80
CA VAL A 443 4.16 -7.66 5.90
C VAL A 443 4.44 -6.21 5.46
N PRO A 444 3.58 -5.24 5.82
CA PRO A 444 3.79 -3.85 5.46
C PRO A 444 4.93 -3.24 6.27
N ASN A 445 5.53 -2.17 5.76
CA ASN A 445 6.45 -1.35 6.53
C ASN A 445 5.66 -0.50 7.54
N PRO A 446 5.85 -0.70 8.85
CA PRO A 446 5.05 -0.03 9.88
C PRO A 446 5.27 1.49 9.90
N MET A 447 6.35 2.00 9.31
CA MET A 447 6.73 3.41 9.38
C MET A 447 6.10 4.29 8.29
N ILE A 448 5.62 3.72 7.17
CA ILE A 448 5.15 4.53 6.02
C ILE A 448 3.96 5.43 6.40
N TYR A 449 3.03 4.90 7.21
CA TYR A 449 1.83 5.64 7.66
C TYR A 449 1.75 5.77 9.18
N SER A 450 2.85 5.56 9.92
CA SER A 450 2.87 5.61 11.38
C SER A 450 2.42 6.97 11.91
N ASP A 451 2.92 8.06 11.33
CA ASP A 451 2.58 9.44 11.72
C ASP A 451 1.09 9.72 11.57
N VAL A 452 0.49 9.31 10.45
CA VAL A 452 -0.95 9.46 10.19
C VAL A 452 -1.76 8.63 11.18
N LYS A 453 -1.37 7.37 11.39
CA LYS A 453 -2.03 6.48 12.36
C LYS A 453 -1.99 7.06 13.77
N LEU A 454 -0.85 7.61 14.19
CA LEU A 454 -0.69 8.25 15.49
C LEU A 454 -1.54 9.51 15.62
N GLN A 455 -1.60 10.36 14.58
CA GLN A 455 -2.43 11.57 14.59
C GLN A 455 -3.93 11.25 14.68
N VAL A 456 -4.38 10.22 13.95
CA VAL A 456 -5.76 9.71 14.02
C VAL A 456 -6.08 9.22 15.44
N GLU A 457 -5.18 8.45 16.05
CA GLU A 457 -5.38 7.93 17.40
C GLU A 457 -5.40 9.05 18.44
N ASN A 458 -4.50 10.04 18.32
CA ASN A 458 -4.48 11.22 19.19
C ASN A 458 -5.78 12.05 19.07
N HIS A 459 -6.33 12.19 17.87
CA HIS A 459 -7.62 12.86 17.67
C HIS A 459 -8.75 12.10 18.38
N ARG A 460 -8.79 10.78 18.26
CA ARG A 460 -9.80 9.92 18.92
C ARG A 460 -9.72 9.96 20.44
N ARG A 461 -8.51 9.92 21.00
CA ARG A 461 -8.28 9.95 22.46
C ARG A 461 -8.59 11.31 23.08
N ASN A 462 -8.77 12.36 22.27
CA ASN A 462 -9.08 13.67 22.78
C ASN A 462 -10.47 13.68 23.43
N PHE A 463 -10.51 13.94 24.74
CA PHE A 463 -11.72 13.94 25.56
C PHE A 463 -12.83 14.86 25.02
N TRP A 464 -12.48 16.04 24.51
CA TRP A 464 -13.47 16.99 23.99
C TRP A 464 -14.10 16.49 22.69
N ILE A 465 -13.31 15.79 21.87
CA ILE A 465 -13.76 15.22 20.60
C ILE A 465 -14.65 14.02 20.87
N SER A 466 -14.23 13.11 21.75
CA SER A 466 -15.03 11.94 22.12
C SER A 466 -16.37 12.34 22.74
N SER A 467 -16.38 13.35 23.62
CA SER A 467 -17.61 13.89 24.24
C SER A 467 -18.52 14.57 23.22
N ALA A 468 -17.95 15.40 22.32
CA ALA A 468 -18.72 16.06 21.27
C ALA A 468 -19.34 15.06 20.29
N MET A 469 -18.62 13.99 19.94
CA MET A 469 -19.12 12.96 19.02
C MET A 469 -20.20 12.08 19.66
N GLN A 470 -20.09 11.76 20.95
CA GLN A 470 -21.17 11.10 21.69
C GLN A 470 -22.46 11.96 21.69
N GLY A 471 -22.32 13.27 21.90
CA GLY A 471 -23.44 14.21 21.79
C GLY A 471 -24.02 14.32 20.38
N TYR A 472 -23.18 14.35 19.35
CA TYR A 472 -23.64 14.35 17.96
C TYR A 472 -24.40 13.06 17.61
N GLN A 473 -23.87 11.90 17.99
CA GLN A 473 -24.49 10.60 17.72
C GLN A 473 -25.84 10.47 18.43
N SER A 474 -25.96 10.89 19.70
CA SER A 474 -27.22 10.80 20.45
C SER A 474 -28.35 11.63 19.84
N ILE A 475 -28.02 12.72 19.12
CA ILE A 475 -28.98 13.55 18.40
C ILE A 475 -29.25 12.99 17.00
N ASN A 476 -28.22 12.55 16.29
CA ASN A 476 -28.32 12.27 14.86
C ASN A 476 -28.85 10.86 14.52
N TYR A 477 -28.56 9.84 15.35
CA TYR A 477 -29.13 8.49 15.16
C TYR A 477 -30.66 8.46 15.22
N PRO A 478 -31.34 9.04 16.24
CA PRO A 478 -32.78 9.11 16.22
C PRO A 478 -33.29 9.96 15.05
N MET A 479 -32.58 11.02 14.66
CA MET A 479 -32.97 11.88 13.53
C MET A 479 -32.90 11.18 12.17
N GLN A 480 -31.90 10.31 11.95
CA GLN A 480 -31.78 9.50 10.73
C GLN A 480 -32.83 8.39 10.67
N ALA A 481 -33.08 7.71 11.79
CA ALA A 481 -34.18 6.74 11.91
C ALA A 481 -35.54 7.42 11.66
N PHE A 482 -35.75 8.62 12.21
CA PHE A 482 -36.95 9.43 11.99
C PHE A 482 -37.10 9.87 10.53
N ARG A 483 -36.00 10.25 9.87
CA ARG A 483 -35.97 10.66 8.45
C ARG A 483 -36.28 9.51 7.49
N ASN A 484 -35.77 8.31 7.77
CA ASN A 484 -36.01 7.13 6.94
C ASN A 484 -37.42 6.55 7.15
N TYR A 485 -37.97 6.66 8.36
CA TYR A 485 -39.33 6.21 8.69
C TYR A 485 -40.43 7.11 8.08
N TYR A 486 -40.17 8.42 7.88
CA TYR A 486 -41.17 9.40 7.41
C TYR A 486 -40.91 9.95 5.99
N LYS A 487 -40.44 9.10 5.07
CA LYS A 487 -40.19 9.49 3.67
C LYS A 487 -41.47 9.95 2.90
N ASP A 488 -42.66 9.77 3.48
CA ASP A 488 -43.97 10.00 2.83
C ASP A 488 -44.88 11.06 3.49
N SER A 489 -44.43 11.83 4.49
CA SER A 489 -45.29 12.87 5.14
C SER A 489 -44.58 14.13 5.64
N SER A 490 -43.43 14.46 5.04
CA SER A 490 -42.43 15.35 5.65
C SER A 490 -42.76 16.86 5.74
N SER A 491 -43.76 17.40 5.04
CA SER A 491 -43.95 18.86 5.09
C SER A 491 -44.64 19.35 6.37
N ARG A 492 -45.70 18.68 6.84
CA ARG A 492 -46.59 19.24 7.88
C ARG A 492 -45.97 19.25 9.27
N ILE A 493 -45.19 18.22 9.61
CA ILE A 493 -44.58 18.08 10.95
C ILE A 493 -43.39 19.03 11.10
N PHE A 494 -42.58 19.21 10.05
CA PHE A 494 -41.49 20.18 10.05
C PHE A 494 -42.00 21.61 10.31
N TYR A 495 -43.06 22.03 9.61
CA TYR A 495 -43.67 23.35 9.84
C TYR A 495 -44.30 23.46 11.25
N ALA A 496 -44.84 22.37 11.81
CA ALA A 496 -45.36 22.36 13.17
C ALA A 496 -44.24 22.52 14.22
N THR A 497 -43.10 21.84 14.06
CA THR A 497 -41.95 21.97 14.96
C THR A 497 -41.31 23.35 14.90
N VAL A 498 -41.12 23.90 13.69
CA VAL A 498 -40.63 25.28 13.52
C VAL A 498 -41.62 26.27 14.14
N GLY A 499 -42.93 26.08 13.93
CA GLY A 499 -43.97 26.88 14.54
C GLY A 499 -43.93 26.85 16.08
N ALA A 500 -43.73 25.68 16.68
CA ALA A 500 -43.62 25.53 18.13
C ALA A 500 -42.39 26.25 18.71
N ILE A 501 -41.24 26.17 18.02
CA ILE A 501 -40.01 26.88 18.44
C ILE A 501 -40.21 28.39 18.36
N VAL A 502 -40.81 28.90 17.28
CA VAL A 502 -41.14 30.32 17.12
C VAL A 502 -42.12 30.78 18.20
N ALA A 503 -43.14 29.99 18.51
CA ALA A 503 -44.10 30.29 19.57
C ALA A 503 -43.43 30.37 20.95
N LEU A 504 -42.49 29.47 21.24
CA LEU A 504 -41.70 29.51 22.48
C LEU A 504 -40.79 30.75 22.55
N LEU A 505 -40.12 31.10 21.46
CA LEU A 505 -39.28 32.30 21.40
C LEU A 505 -40.12 33.57 21.58
N LEU A 506 -41.29 33.64 20.95
CA LEU A 506 -42.23 34.76 21.12
C LEU A 506 -42.77 34.82 22.55
N SER A 507 -43.07 33.67 23.16
CA SER A 507 -43.53 33.61 24.56
C SER A 507 -42.43 34.06 25.53
N ALA A 508 -41.18 33.67 25.28
CA ALA A 508 -40.03 34.14 26.04
C ALA A 508 -39.81 35.66 25.87
N LEU A 509 -39.93 36.17 24.64
CA LEU A 509 -39.83 37.59 24.34
C LEU A 509 -40.96 38.40 25.01
N GLN A 510 -42.20 37.90 24.94
CA GLN A 510 -43.35 38.48 25.61
C GLN A 510 -43.14 38.50 27.13
N THR A 511 -42.66 37.41 27.71
CA THR A 511 -42.35 37.32 29.15
C THR A 511 -41.27 38.34 29.52
N TYR A 512 -40.23 38.50 28.70
CA TYR A 512 -39.16 39.47 28.92
C TYR A 512 -39.67 40.92 28.90
N TYR A 513 -40.46 41.31 27.91
CA TYR A 513 -41.04 42.67 27.83
C TYR A 513 -42.10 42.94 28.92
N THR A 514 -42.73 41.89 29.44
CA THR A 514 -43.66 42.01 30.57
C THR A 514 -42.91 42.26 31.90
N MET A 515 -41.74 41.64 32.08
CA MET A 515 -40.91 41.88 33.28
C MET A 515 -40.11 43.18 33.23
N TYR A 516 -39.75 43.66 32.03
CA TYR A 516 -39.00 44.89 31.81
C TYR A 516 -39.76 45.83 30.87
N PRO A 517 -40.86 46.47 31.32
CA PRO A 517 -41.58 47.43 30.50
C PRO A 517 -40.67 48.62 30.18
N VAL A 518 -40.47 48.86 28.89
CA VAL A 518 -39.72 50.02 28.39
C VAL A 518 -40.53 51.27 28.75
N LYS A 519 -39.94 52.18 29.52
CA LYS A 519 -40.55 53.47 29.90
C LYS A 519 -40.72 54.41 28.71
#